data_AF-A0A7S1IKJ7-F1
#
_entry.id   AF-A0A7S1IKJ7-F1
#
_cell.length_a   1.000
_cell.length_b   1.000
_cell.length_c   1.000
_cell.angle_alpha   90.00
_cell.angle_beta   90.00
_cell.angle_gamma   90.00
#
_symmetry.space_group_name_H-M   'P 1'
#
loop_
_entity.id
_entity.type
_entity.pdbx_description
1 polymer ?
#
loop_
_entity_poly.entity_id
_entity_poly.type
_entity_poly.pdbx_seq_one_letter_code
_entity_poly.pdbx_strand_id
1 'polypeptide(L)'
;EDFIYSQKSGVEDQLYKGDKLGISADVATMDFRDRQGARSLAELDDSLHVPERFEQRVLTHIGKSYLMPSVGGRSPLILGIWGAKGAGKSFNVELACKQAGIGVVLVSAGELEDEWAGGVAKRIRERYKVCADMVLNE
;
A
#
# COMPACT_ATOMS: atom_id res chain seq x y z
N GLU A 1 23.66 -24.28 -3.64
CA GLU A 1 22.62 -24.48 -2.61
C GLU A 1 22.95 -23.54 -1.46
N ASP A 2 22.55 -22.28 -1.57
CA ASP A 2 22.87 -21.27 -0.55
C ASP A 2 21.67 -21.11 0.37
N PHE A 3 21.61 -22.00 1.36
CA PHE A 3 20.66 -21.93 2.47
C PHE A 3 20.97 -20.70 3.31
N ILE A 4 19.97 -19.82 3.42
CA ILE A 4 19.94 -18.64 4.28
C ILE A 4 20.22 -19.08 5.73
N TYR A 5 21.44 -18.81 6.20
CA TYR A 5 21.92 -19.15 7.55
C TYR A 5 21.25 -18.36 8.69
N SER A 6 20.27 -17.50 8.38
CA SER A 6 19.59 -16.66 9.37
C SER A 6 18.57 -17.41 10.24
N GLN A 7 18.15 -18.63 9.89
CA GLN A 7 17.14 -19.37 10.65
C GLN A 7 17.71 -20.34 11.70
N LYS A 8 19.04 -20.53 11.77
CA LYS A 8 19.65 -21.54 12.67
C LYS A 8 20.15 -20.98 14.00
N SER A 9 20.04 -19.68 14.20
CA SER A 9 20.40 -19.02 15.45
C SER A 9 19.09 -18.68 16.14
N GLY A 10 18.73 -19.41 17.20
CA GLY A 10 17.59 -19.14 18.09
C GLY A 10 17.74 -17.84 18.90
N VAL A 11 18.33 -16.82 18.28
CA VAL A 11 18.33 -15.45 18.75
C VAL A 11 17.04 -14.87 18.21
N GLU A 12 16.04 -14.78 19.08
CA GLU A 12 14.82 -14.07 18.79
C GLU A 12 15.15 -12.63 18.37
N ASP A 13 14.72 -12.29 17.16
CA ASP A 13 14.91 -11.00 16.50
C ASP A 13 14.03 -9.89 17.13
N GLN A 14 13.81 -9.95 18.45
CA GLN A 14 13.00 -9.01 19.24
C GLN A 14 13.73 -7.68 19.45
N LEU A 15 15.06 -7.63 19.31
CA LEU A 15 15.83 -6.42 19.59
C LEU A 15 15.60 -5.31 18.56
N TYR A 16 15.29 -5.66 17.31
CA TYR A 16 15.00 -4.71 16.22
C TYR A 16 13.52 -4.65 15.85
N LYS A 17 12.69 -5.56 16.38
CA LYS A 17 11.25 -5.56 16.21
C LYS A 17 10.59 -5.02 17.48
N GLY A 18 10.41 -3.70 17.56
CA GLY A 18 9.56 -3.14 18.61
C GLY A 18 8.15 -3.74 18.53
N ASP A 19 7.51 -3.94 19.69
CA ASP A 19 6.18 -4.57 19.85
C ASP A 19 5.09 -3.98 18.95
N LYS A 20 5.24 -2.72 18.51
CA LYS A 20 4.25 -2.00 17.71
C LYS A 20 4.54 -1.92 16.21
N LEU A 21 5.80 -2.00 15.78
CA LEU A 21 6.20 -1.69 14.39
C LEU A 21 6.98 -2.82 13.70
N GLY A 22 7.39 -3.87 14.40
CA GLY A 22 8.23 -4.93 13.84
C GLY A 22 7.56 -6.28 13.60
N ILE A 23 6.43 -6.53 14.26
CA ILE A 23 5.77 -7.85 14.23
C ILE A 23 4.79 -7.95 13.03
N SER A 24 4.23 -6.82 12.59
CA SER A 24 3.19 -6.76 11.55
C SER A 24 3.53 -5.80 10.40
N ALA A 25 4.81 -5.47 10.19
CA ALA A 25 5.24 -4.77 8.96
C ALA A 25 5.12 -5.67 7.70
N ASP A 26 4.55 -6.86 7.87
CA ASP A 26 4.36 -7.83 6.81
C ASP A 26 3.10 -7.50 6.00
N VAL A 27 3.33 -6.76 4.91
CA VAL A 27 2.42 -6.70 3.76
C VAL A 27 2.16 -8.12 3.19
N ALA A 28 2.87 -9.16 3.64
CA ALA A 28 2.64 -10.56 3.28
C ALA A 28 1.80 -11.36 4.29
N THR A 29 1.13 -10.72 5.26
CA THR A 29 0.16 -11.44 6.11
C THR A 29 -0.99 -11.96 5.23
N MET A 30 -1.34 -13.24 5.38
CA MET A 30 -2.38 -13.96 4.61
C MET A 30 -3.74 -13.23 4.62
N ASP A 31 -4.00 -12.38 5.62
CA ASP A 31 -5.21 -11.57 5.80
C ASP A 31 -5.52 -10.62 4.62
N PHE A 32 -4.52 -10.21 3.83
CA PHE A 32 -4.75 -9.40 2.63
C PHE A 32 -5.46 -10.16 1.50
N ARG A 33 -5.33 -11.50 1.48
CA ARG A 33 -5.98 -12.35 0.48
C ARG A 33 -7.49 -12.42 0.66
N ASP A 34 -7.97 -12.33 1.91
CA ASP A 34 -9.39 -12.43 2.24
C ASP A 34 -10.10 -11.06 2.37
N ARG A 35 -9.38 -9.97 2.67
CA ARG A 35 -9.99 -8.63 2.78
C ARG A 35 -10.17 -7.97 1.41
N GLN A 36 -11.39 -7.99 0.91
CA GLN A 36 -11.84 -7.24 -0.27
C GLN A 36 -12.21 -5.78 0.03
N GLY A 37 -11.65 -5.16 1.09
CA GLY A 37 -12.10 -3.86 1.60
C GLY A 37 -10.96 -2.85 1.79
N ALA A 38 -11.33 -1.62 2.17
CA ALA A 38 -10.36 -0.59 2.54
C ALA A 38 -9.57 -1.06 3.77
N ARG A 39 -8.25 -0.89 3.74
CA ARG A 39 -7.39 -1.17 4.88
C ARG A 39 -7.67 -0.15 5.99
N SER A 40 -7.84 -0.65 7.22
CA SER A 40 -7.76 0.21 8.40
C SER A 40 -6.35 0.73 8.57
N LEU A 41 -6.18 2.05 8.51
CA LEU A 41 -4.91 2.74 8.75
C LEU A 41 -4.79 3.21 10.21
N ALA A 42 -5.69 2.77 11.10
CA ALA A 42 -5.75 3.20 12.51
C ALA A 42 -4.48 2.87 13.31
N GLU A 43 -3.72 1.87 12.87
CA GLU A 43 -2.47 1.41 13.50
C GLU A 43 -1.31 2.40 13.34
N LEU A 44 -1.37 3.26 12.32
CA LEU A 44 -0.35 4.28 12.11
C LEU A 44 -0.55 5.41 13.13
N ASP A 45 0.52 5.92 13.72
CA ASP A 45 0.44 7.07 14.63
C ASP A 45 0.26 8.38 13.84
N ASP A 46 -0.65 9.23 14.29
CA ASP A 46 -0.90 10.54 13.69
C ASP A 46 0.25 11.53 13.93
N SER A 47 1.13 11.24 14.89
CA SER A 47 2.34 12.05 15.17
C SER A 47 3.46 11.89 14.13
N LEU A 48 3.33 10.92 13.23
CA LEU A 48 4.35 10.61 12.23
C LEU A 48 4.38 11.66 11.11
N HIS A 49 5.57 11.99 10.63
CA HIS A 49 5.78 13.01 9.61
C HIS A 49 6.04 12.41 8.23
N VAL A 50 5.26 12.84 7.23
CA VAL A 50 5.52 12.57 5.81
C VAL A 50 6.32 13.73 5.22
N PRO A 51 7.38 13.49 4.42
CA PRO A 51 8.09 14.55 3.73
C PRO A 51 7.12 15.35 2.82
N GLU A 52 7.06 16.67 3.00
CA GLU A 52 6.11 17.55 2.29
C GLU A 52 6.13 17.36 0.77
N ARG A 53 7.33 17.26 0.17
CA ARG A 53 7.47 17.03 -1.27
C ARG A 53 6.85 15.70 -1.71
N PHE A 54 6.91 14.66 -0.87
CA PHE A 54 6.35 13.36 -1.17
C PHE A 54 4.82 13.41 -1.10
N GLU A 55 4.29 13.95 0.00
CA GLU A 55 2.86 14.13 0.23
C GLU A 55 2.21 14.93 -0.90
N GLN A 56 2.77 16.10 -1.23
CA GLN A 56 2.28 16.96 -2.31
C GLN A 56 2.18 16.21 -3.64
N ARG A 57 3.15 15.35 -3.96
CA ARG A 57 3.16 14.61 -5.24
C ARG A 57 2.08 13.54 -5.27
N VAL A 58 1.88 12.82 -4.17
CA VAL A 58 0.84 11.79 -4.04
C VAL A 58 -0.54 12.43 -4.07
N LEU A 59 -0.81 13.42 -3.21
CA LEU A 59 -2.12 14.06 -3.12
C LEU A 59 -2.49 14.84 -4.39
N THR A 60 -1.53 15.53 -5.01
CA THR A 60 -1.78 16.21 -6.30
C THR A 60 -2.11 15.21 -7.40
N HIS A 61 -1.48 14.04 -7.43
CA HIS A 61 -1.79 13.00 -8.42
C HIS A 61 -3.22 12.48 -8.22
N ILE A 62 -3.60 12.16 -6.98
CA ILE A 62 -4.96 11.70 -6.65
C ILE A 62 -5.99 12.77 -7.02
N GLY A 63 -5.78 14.02 -6.58
CA GLY A 63 -6.69 15.13 -6.86
C GLY A 63 -6.83 15.42 -8.36
N LYS A 64 -5.74 15.36 -9.13
CA LYS A 64 -5.80 15.49 -10.59
C LYS A 64 -6.55 14.32 -11.23
N SER A 65 -6.30 13.09 -10.79
CA SER A 65 -7.01 11.92 -11.32
C SER A 65 -8.53 12.02 -11.09
N TYR A 66 -8.94 12.62 -9.98
CA TYR A 66 -10.35 12.79 -9.64
C TYR A 66 -11.02 13.96 -10.39
N LEU A 67 -10.36 15.12 -10.48
CA LEU A 67 -10.96 16.34 -11.03
C LEU A 67 -10.87 16.46 -12.55
N MET A 68 -9.81 15.92 -13.16
CA MET A 68 -9.52 16.13 -14.59
C MET A 68 -10.62 15.63 -15.55
N PRO A 69 -11.29 14.48 -15.29
CA PRO A 69 -12.42 14.06 -16.11
C PRO A 69 -13.56 15.08 -16.17
N SER A 70 -13.84 15.78 -15.06
CA SER A 70 -14.94 16.76 -14.97
C SER A 70 -14.64 18.06 -15.71
N VAL A 71 -13.37 18.42 -15.87
CA VAL A 71 -12.93 19.64 -16.58
C VAL A 71 -12.50 19.38 -18.02
N GLY A 72 -12.71 18.17 -18.54
CA GLY A 72 -12.35 17.79 -19.91
C GLY A 72 -10.84 17.63 -20.15
N GLY A 73 -10.05 17.57 -19.09
CA GLY A 73 -8.60 17.40 -19.15
C GLY A 73 -8.17 15.93 -19.08
N ARG A 74 -6.91 15.65 -19.43
CA ARG A 74 -6.30 14.31 -19.26
C ARG A 74 -5.28 14.33 -18.13
N SER A 75 -5.29 13.30 -17.28
CA SER A 75 -4.31 13.06 -16.21
C SER A 75 -3.76 11.64 -16.32
N PRO A 76 -2.48 11.38 -15.96
CA PRO A 76 -2.02 10.02 -15.74
C PRO A 76 -2.84 9.35 -14.63
N LEU A 77 -3.27 8.10 -14.85
CA LEU A 77 -4.02 7.33 -13.86
C LEU A 77 -3.08 6.67 -12.83
N ILE A 78 -1.91 6.21 -13.28
CA ILE A 78 -0.96 5.44 -12.46
C ILE A 78 0.19 6.35 -12.02
N LEU A 79 0.50 6.35 -10.72
CA LEU A 79 1.68 6.98 -10.15
C LEU A 79 2.71 5.91 -9.78
N GLY A 80 3.85 5.90 -10.47
CA GLY A 80 5.00 5.06 -10.11
C GLY A 80 5.86 5.76 -9.06
N ILE A 81 6.13 5.08 -7.93
CA ILE A 81 7.02 5.57 -6.87
C ILE A 81 8.23 4.64 -6.77
N TRP A 82 9.42 5.16 -7.06
CA TRP A 82 10.68 4.42 -7.01
C TRP A 82 11.72 5.12 -6.14
N GLY A 83 12.75 4.38 -5.71
CA GLY A 83 13.82 4.90 -4.85
C GLY A 83 14.52 3.79 -4.06
N ALA A 84 15.51 4.15 -3.25
CA ALA A 84 16.32 3.20 -2.47
C ALA A 84 15.47 2.27 -1.58
N LYS A 85 15.98 1.05 -1.35
CA LYS A 85 15.40 0.10 -0.36
C LYS A 85 15.46 0.74 1.04
N GLY A 86 14.42 0.55 1.84
CA GLY A 86 14.35 1.10 3.20
C GLY A 86 13.93 2.58 3.27
N ALA A 87 13.70 3.27 2.16
CA ALA A 87 13.28 4.68 2.15
C ALA A 87 11.82 4.93 2.59
N GLY A 88 11.13 3.93 3.14
CA GLY A 88 9.76 4.09 3.65
C GLY A 88 8.69 4.41 2.59
N LYS A 89 8.89 4.04 1.31
CA LYS A 89 7.98 4.42 0.21
C LYS A 89 6.52 4.03 0.48
N SER A 90 6.26 2.75 0.73
CA SER A 90 4.90 2.25 0.99
C SER A 90 4.30 2.87 2.25
N PHE A 91 5.11 2.95 3.31
CA PHE A 91 4.72 3.57 4.58
C PHE A 91 4.32 5.04 4.42
N ASN A 92 5.10 5.83 3.68
CA ASN A 92 4.80 7.24 3.45
C ASN A 92 3.53 7.44 2.59
N VAL A 93 3.22 6.51 1.67
CA VAL A 93 1.95 6.55 0.92
C VAL A 93 0.77 6.31 1.85
N GLU A 94 0.85 5.27 2.68
CA GLU A 94 -0.22 4.93 3.62
C GLU A 94 -0.45 6.05 4.64
N LEU A 95 0.62 6.63 5.18
CA LEU A 95 0.53 7.74 6.12
C LEU A 95 -0.05 9.01 5.48
N ALA A 96 0.38 9.36 4.26
CA ALA A 96 -0.17 10.49 3.52
C ALA A 96 -1.66 10.31 3.22
N CYS A 97 -2.08 9.11 2.79
CA CYS A 97 -3.49 8.82 2.56
C CYS A 97 -4.29 8.86 3.87
N LYS A 98 -3.73 8.35 4.98
CA LYS A 98 -4.37 8.44 6.29
C LYS A 98 -4.60 9.88 6.72
N GLN A 99 -3.56 10.72 6.63
CA GLN A 99 -3.63 12.13 7.00
C GLN A 99 -4.63 12.91 6.14
N ALA A 100 -4.79 12.51 4.87
CA ALA A 100 -5.79 13.06 3.97
C ALA A 100 -7.20 12.44 4.10
N GLY A 101 -7.40 11.44 4.98
CA GLY A 101 -8.68 10.75 5.14
C GLY A 101 -9.10 9.89 3.94
N ILE A 102 -8.14 9.43 3.13
CA ILE A 102 -8.38 8.68 1.90
C ILE A 102 -8.34 7.17 2.20
N GLY A 103 -9.41 6.46 1.82
CA GLY A 103 -9.46 5.00 1.87
C GLY A 103 -8.46 4.35 0.92
N VAL A 104 -7.75 3.32 1.37
CA VAL A 104 -6.72 2.61 0.58
C VAL A 104 -7.05 1.13 0.49
N VAL A 105 -7.06 0.59 -0.73
CA VAL A 105 -7.09 -0.86 -0.99
C VAL A 105 -5.68 -1.31 -1.37
N LEU A 106 -5.10 -2.19 -0.56
CA LEU A 106 -3.75 -2.70 -0.78
C LEU A 106 -3.75 -3.99 -1.59
N VAL A 107 -2.68 -4.17 -2.35
CA VAL A 107 -2.38 -5.41 -3.08
C VAL A 107 -0.95 -5.80 -2.76
N SER A 108 -0.76 -7.01 -2.26
CA SER A 108 0.58 -7.51 -1.95
C SER A 108 1.26 -8.08 -3.19
N ALA A 109 2.59 -7.99 -3.27
CA ALA A 109 3.34 -8.55 -4.39
C ALA A 109 3.08 -10.06 -4.55
N GLY A 110 3.00 -10.81 -3.44
CA GLY A 110 2.71 -12.24 -3.44
C GLY A 110 1.27 -12.61 -3.85
N GLU A 111 0.37 -11.64 -4.03
CA GLU A 111 -0.95 -11.89 -4.64
C GLU A 111 -0.93 -11.73 -6.16
N LEU A 112 0.10 -11.08 -6.68
CA LEU A 112 0.33 -10.90 -8.11
C LEU A 112 1.25 -11.98 -8.69
N GLU A 113 1.81 -12.82 -7.83
CA GLU A 113 2.59 -14.00 -8.17
C GLU A 113 1.65 -15.21 -8.23
N ASP A 114 1.07 -15.46 -9.40
CA ASP A 114 0.20 -16.62 -9.68
C ASP A 114 0.75 -17.38 -10.87
N GLU A 115 0.66 -18.70 -10.85
CA GLU A 115 1.09 -19.55 -11.97
C GLU A 115 0.24 -19.30 -13.22
N TRP A 116 -1.01 -18.83 -13.02
CA TRP A 116 -1.97 -18.56 -14.08
C TRP A 116 -2.15 -17.03 -14.25
N ALA A 117 -1.60 -16.48 -15.33
CA ALA A 117 -1.66 -15.04 -15.63
C ALA A 117 -3.09 -14.43 -15.63
N GLY A 118 -4.11 -15.24 -15.92
CA GLY A 118 -5.52 -14.81 -15.90
C GLY A 118 -6.04 -14.49 -14.50
N GLY A 119 -5.54 -15.16 -13.45
CA GLY A 119 -5.95 -14.94 -12.07
C GLY A 119 -5.53 -13.56 -11.57
N VAL A 120 -4.31 -13.15 -11.89
CA VAL A 120 -3.72 -11.86 -11.49
C VAL A 120 -4.51 -10.69 -12.08
N ALA A 121 -4.79 -10.72 -13.39
CA ALA A 121 -5.51 -9.65 -14.06
C ALA A 121 -6.95 -9.50 -13.52
N LYS A 122 -7.59 -10.62 -13.18
CA LYS A 122 -8.93 -10.62 -12.58
C LYS A 122 -8.91 -9.95 -11.20
N ARG A 123 -7.96 -10.31 -10.32
CA ARG A 123 -7.84 -9.73 -8.97
C ARG A 123 -7.61 -8.21 -8.99
N ILE A 124 -6.75 -7.72 -9.90
CA ILE A 124 -6.53 -6.27 -10.04
C ILE A 124 -7.84 -5.56 -10.42
N ARG A 125 -8.60 -6.11 -11.37
CA ARG A 125 -9.88 -5.53 -11.80
C ARG A 125 -10.92 -5.54 -10.70
N GLU A 126 -11.00 -6.63 -9.94
CA GLU A 126 -11.92 -6.75 -8.81
C GLU A 126 -11.61 -5.70 -7.73
N ARG A 127 -10.34 -5.53 -7.37
CA ARG A 127 -9.94 -4.50 -6.41
C ARG A 127 -10.16 -3.09 -6.91
N TYR A 128 -9.91 -2.84 -8.19
CA TYR A 128 -10.22 -1.54 -8.80
C TYR A 128 -11.73 -1.25 -8.76
N LYS A 129 -12.59 -2.25 -8.98
CA LYS A 129 -14.04 -2.12 -8.83
C LYS A 129 -14.46 -1.82 -7.40
N VAL A 130 -13.90 -2.53 -6.43
CA VAL A 130 -14.12 -2.25 -5.00
C VAL A 130 -13.79 -0.79 -4.67
N CYS A 131 -12.65 -0.28 -5.12
CA CYS A 131 -12.30 1.13 -4.92
C CYS A 131 -13.31 2.07 -5.58
N ALA A 132 -13.76 1.76 -6.81
CA ALA A 132 -14.75 2.57 -7.50
C ALA A 132 -16.10 2.56 -6.77
N ASP A 133 -16.53 1.41 -6.26
CA ASP A 133 -17.76 1.26 -5.50
C ASP A 133 -17.70 2.03 -4.18
N MET A 134 -16.53 2.10 -3.52
CA MET A 134 -16.33 2.94 -2.34
C MET A 134 -16.51 4.43 -2.66
N VAL A 135 -15.94 4.90 -3.76
CA VAL A 135 -16.02 6.32 -4.16
C VAL A 135 -17.42 6.71 -4.64
N LEU A 136 -18.16 5.79 -5.25
CA LEU A 136 -19.50 6.06 -5.81
C LEU A 136 -20.65 5.90 -4.81
N ASN A 137 -20.46 5.08 -3.76
CA ASN A 137 -21.49 4.78 -2.76
C ASN A 137 -21.20 5.38 -1.36
N GLU A 138 -20.15 6.19 -1.23
CA GLU A 138 -20.00 7.17 -0.15
C GLU A 138 -20.92 8.39 -0.36
#